data_AF-A0A2N5ICR2-F1
#
_entry.id   AF-A0A2N5ICR2-F1
#
_cell.length_a   1.000
_cell.length_b   1.000
_cell.length_c   1.000
_cell.angle_alpha   90.00
_cell.angle_beta   90.00
_cell.angle_gamma   90.00
#
_symmetry.space_group_name_H-M   'P 1'
#
loop_
_entity.id
_entity.type
_entity.pdbx_description
1 polymer ?
#
loop_
_entity_poly.entity_id
_entity_poly.type
_entity_poly.pdbx_seq_one_letter_code
_entity_poly.pdbx_strand_id
1 'polypeptide(L)'
;MKTLEEMKEEIKVYTKKQKESFQETDDSWNTITLYHGTTTKYLNDILKNGLTPRKENKVNNFSDVPSNEELVYLTTRWHYWYAYNANQESLIKQVGEKRFEEEDIETLWNETGDFPMYVTCEVPVEFLTLDEDVVYQRKIRKGFRDGTITSPADITVDMCLEQGTIASLQTISPEYINEIVILGNAEYKNYLLEGQYGADASNWFSGLGIGHSDLWELIMLEHSHFKKGNQALEVEYPPENNKPIKKIQLEDSGLSIIR
;
A
#
# COMPACT_ATOMS: atom_id res chain seq x y z
N MET A 1 26.40 -17.12 12.63
CA MET A 1 25.91 -16.32 11.49
C MET A 1 24.45 -16.02 11.81
N LYS A 2 24.06 -14.74 11.84
CA LYS A 2 22.66 -14.37 12.16
C LYS A 2 21.72 -15.00 11.13
N THR A 3 20.57 -15.47 11.58
CA THR A 3 19.47 -15.93 10.73
C THR A 3 18.69 -14.72 10.18
N LEU A 4 17.90 -14.93 9.12
CA LEU A 4 17.05 -13.86 8.57
C LEU A 4 15.99 -13.40 9.59
N GLU A 5 15.43 -14.34 10.35
CA GLU A 5 14.44 -14.04 11.39
C GLU A 5 15.04 -13.20 12.53
N GLU A 6 16.28 -13.50 12.96
CA GLU A 6 16.97 -12.66 13.96
C GLU A 6 17.16 -11.23 13.47
N MET A 7 17.51 -11.03 12.19
CA MET A 7 17.62 -9.69 11.63
C MET A 7 16.26 -8.99 11.48
N LYS A 8 15.21 -9.72 11.09
CA LYS A 8 13.85 -9.19 11.00
C LYS A 8 13.40 -8.60 12.34
N GLU A 9 13.66 -9.32 13.43
CA GLU A 9 13.37 -8.84 14.79
C GLU A 9 14.27 -7.66 15.20
N GLU A 10 15.57 -7.66 14.83
CA GLU A 10 16.44 -6.51 15.04
C GLU A 10 15.95 -5.25 14.31
N ILE A 11 15.43 -5.39 13.09
CA ILE A 11 14.84 -4.27 12.33
C ILE A 11 13.61 -3.73 13.05
N LYS A 12 12.70 -4.59 13.52
CA LYS A 12 11.53 -4.13 14.29
C LYS A 12 11.94 -3.33 15.52
N VAL A 13 12.94 -3.80 16.27
CA VAL A 13 13.48 -3.09 17.43
C VAL A 13 14.15 -1.77 17.03
N TYR A 14 14.89 -1.76 15.93
CA TYR A 14 15.54 -0.56 15.40
C TYR A 14 14.52 0.50 14.99
N THR A 15 13.53 0.13 14.19
CA THR A 15 12.47 1.00 13.72
C THR A 15 11.64 1.55 14.87
N LYS A 16 11.33 0.72 15.88
CA LYS A 16 10.64 1.19 17.10
C LYS A 16 11.44 2.26 17.83
N LYS A 17 12.74 2.07 18.02
CA LYS A 17 13.61 3.07 18.66
C LYS A 17 13.68 4.36 17.85
N GLN A 18 13.77 4.25 16.52
CA GLN A 18 13.71 5.42 15.64
C GLN A 18 12.42 6.20 15.85
N LYS A 19 11.27 5.51 15.85
CA LYS A 19 9.94 6.11 16.07
C LYS A 19 9.85 6.82 17.42
N GLU A 20 10.32 6.18 18.49
CA GLU A 20 10.32 6.77 19.84
C GLU A 20 11.23 8.01 19.96
N SER A 21 12.27 8.09 19.13
CA SER A 21 13.22 9.22 19.10
C SER A 21 12.92 10.27 18.04
N PHE A 22 11.94 10.03 17.16
CA PHE A 22 11.66 10.88 16.01
C PHE A 22 11.10 12.22 16.49
N GLN A 23 11.68 13.31 15.99
CA GLN A 23 11.18 14.66 16.15
C GLN A 23 10.91 15.19 14.75
N GLU A 24 9.65 15.50 14.48
CA GLU A 24 9.24 16.10 13.21
C GLU A 24 10.03 17.39 12.98
N THR A 25 10.53 17.57 11.76
CA THR A 25 11.28 18.77 11.40
C THR A 25 10.35 19.73 10.67
N ASP A 26 10.45 21.03 10.96
CA ASP A 26 9.58 22.06 10.37
C ASP A 26 9.80 22.26 8.85
N ASP A 27 10.84 21.65 8.26
CA ASP A 27 11.39 21.98 6.95
C ASP A 27 11.73 20.71 6.13
N SER A 28 10.79 19.77 6.02
CA SER A 28 10.97 18.55 5.24
C SER A 28 10.80 18.81 3.72
N TRP A 29 11.80 19.41 3.07
CA TRP A 29 11.69 19.81 1.65
C TRP A 29 11.82 18.66 0.64
N ASN A 30 12.31 17.49 1.07
CA ASN A 30 12.55 16.37 0.17
C ASN A 30 11.48 15.30 0.35
N THR A 31 10.52 15.26 -0.59
CA THR A 31 9.47 14.25 -0.64
C THR A 31 9.77 13.17 -1.68
N ILE A 32 9.13 12.02 -1.51
CA ILE A 32 9.08 10.95 -2.50
C ILE A 32 7.64 10.50 -2.69
N THR A 33 7.26 10.28 -3.95
CA THR A 33 5.98 9.69 -4.32
C THR A 33 5.93 8.23 -3.89
N LEU A 34 4.99 7.90 -3.00
CA LEU A 34 4.75 6.56 -2.52
C LEU A 34 3.26 6.25 -2.55
N TYR A 35 2.94 4.96 -2.55
CA TYR A 35 1.58 4.48 -2.70
C TYR A 35 1.16 3.58 -1.53
N HIS A 36 -0.12 3.60 -1.19
CA HIS A 36 -0.73 2.68 -0.22
C HIS A 36 -1.95 2.01 -0.83
N GLY A 37 -1.90 0.68 -1.03
CA GLY A 37 -3.05 -0.10 -1.50
C GLY A 37 -3.94 -0.54 -0.34
N THR A 38 -5.25 -0.29 -0.45
CA THR A 38 -6.25 -0.60 0.58
C THR A 38 -7.67 -0.69 -0.05
N THR A 39 -8.74 -0.49 0.74
CA THR A 39 -10.14 -0.60 0.30
C THR A 39 -10.98 0.61 0.71
N THR A 40 -12.04 0.90 -0.05
CA THR A 40 -12.89 2.08 0.18
C THR A 40 -13.65 2.06 1.50
N LYS A 41 -13.71 0.91 2.18
CA LYS A 41 -14.12 0.81 3.59
C LYS A 41 -13.41 1.83 4.51
N TYR A 42 -12.16 2.18 4.21
CA TYR A 42 -11.36 3.12 5.00
C TYR A 42 -11.34 4.55 4.45
N LEU A 43 -12.00 4.80 3.33
CA LEU A 43 -11.91 6.05 2.58
C LEU A 43 -12.23 7.29 3.43
N ASN A 44 -13.34 7.28 4.16
CA ASN A 44 -13.72 8.42 4.98
C ASN A 44 -12.77 8.68 6.16
N ASP A 45 -12.16 7.62 6.69
CA ASP A 45 -11.14 7.75 7.74
C ASP A 45 -9.87 8.37 7.17
N ILE A 46 -9.43 7.91 5.99
CA ILE A 46 -8.25 8.42 5.29
C ILE A 46 -8.42 9.88 4.89
N LEU A 47 -9.59 10.27 4.36
CA LEU A 47 -9.89 11.65 4.01
C LEU A 47 -9.83 12.61 5.21
N LYS A 48 -10.10 12.10 6.42
CA LYS A 48 -10.18 12.90 7.64
C LYS A 48 -8.87 12.92 8.42
N ASN A 49 -8.24 11.75 8.55
CA ASN A 49 -7.15 11.50 9.49
C ASN A 49 -5.84 11.11 8.78
N GLY A 50 -5.87 10.88 7.46
CA GLY A 50 -4.74 10.38 6.70
C GLY A 50 -4.53 8.88 6.85
N LEU A 51 -3.32 8.38 6.55
CA LEU A 51 -2.97 6.97 6.73
C LEU A 51 -2.35 6.78 8.11
N THR A 52 -3.08 6.14 9.03
CA THR A 52 -2.63 5.90 10.40
C THR A 52 -2.14 4.46 10.60
N PRO A 53 -1.22 4.22 11.56
CA PRO A 53 -0.82 2.87 11.96
C PRO A 53 -1.99 2.01 12.44
N ARG A 54 -1.90 0.69 12.19
CA ARG A 54 -2.95 -0.27 12.55
C ARG A 54 -3.26 -0.31 14.05
N LYS A 55 -2.24 -0.12 14.90
CA LYS A 55 -2.39 -0.12 16.36
C LYS A 55 -3.31 1.01 16.85
N GLU A 56 -3.30 2.13 16.15
CA GLU A 56 -4.12 3.30 16.48
C GLU A 56 -5.57 3.09 16.05
N ASN A 57 -5.79 2.35 14.95
CA ASN A 57 -7.11 2.13 14.36
C ASN A 57 -7.72 0.73 14.61
N LYS A 58 -7.01 -0.22 15.25
CA LYS A 58 -7.40 -1.63 15.46
C LYS A 58 -7.82 -2.40 14.19
N VAL A 59 -7.35 -1.96 13.03
CA VAL A 59 -7.72 -2.50 11.73
C VAL A 59 -6.57 -3.29 11.13
N ASN A 60 -6.80 -4.56 10.76
CA ASN A 60 -5.85 -5.37 10.02
C ASN A 60 -6.35 -5.67 8.59
N ASN A 61 -5.68 -5.08 7.60
CA ASN A 61 -5.96 -5.27 6.17
C ASN A 61 -5.47 -6.63 5.63
N PHE A 62 -4.61 -7.33 6.39
CA PHE A 62 -4.04 -8.62 5.99
C PHE A 62 -4.09 -9.64 7.14
N SER A 63 -4.97 -10.65 7.07
CA SER A 63 -5.11 -11.66 8.13
C SER A 63 -3.84 -12.50 8.31
N ASP A 64 -3.08 -12.70 7.23
CA ASP A 64 -2.01 -13.70 7.15
C ASP A 64 -0.61 -13.12 6.89
N VAL A 65 -0.48 -11.78 6.88
CA VAL A 65 0.83 -11.11 6.70
C VAL A 65 1.29 -10.53 8.04
N PRO A 66 2.36 -11.09 8.66
CA PRO A 66 2.91 -10.56 9.91
C PRO A 66 3.63 -9.24 9.65
N SER A 67 2.90 -8.13 9.79
CA SER A 67 3.42 -6.75 9.67
C SER A 67 3.37 -6.03 11.02
N ASN A 68 4.29 -5.10 11.25
CA ASN A 68 4.29 -4.25 12.44
C ASN A 68 3.06 -3.33 12.49
N GLU A 69 2.19 -3.52 13.49
CA GLU A 69 0.98 -2.72 13.69
C GLU A 69 1.26 -1.24 14.01
N GLU A 70 2.48 -0.90 14.41
CA GLU A 70 2.87 0.47 14.79
C GLU A 70 3.29 1.34 13.59
N LEU A 71 3.33 0.79 12.37
CA LEU A 71 3.83 1.49 11.18
C LEU A 71 2.78 1.58 10.07
N VAL A 72 2.99 2.55 9.18
CA VAL A 72 2.26 2.63 7.90
C VAL A 72 3.17 2.11 6.81
N TYR A 73 2.71 1.13 6.05
CA TYR A 73 3.48 0.54 4.94
C TYR A 73 3.11 1.19 3.62
N LEU A 74 4.13 1.55 2.87
CA LEU A 74 4.06 2.23 1.59
C LEU A 74 4.87 1.47 0.55
N THR A 75 4.54 1.66 -0.72
CA THR A 75 5.21 1.00 -1.83
C THR A 75 5.50 1.97 -2.97
N THR A 76 6.58 1.72 -3.72
CA THR A 76 6.87 2.46 -4.95
C THR A 76 6.20 1.85 -6.18
N ARG A 77 5.67 0.62 -6.10
CA ARG A 77 5.29 -0.15 -7.30
C ARG A 77 4.19 -1.19 -7.14
N TRP A 78 3.88 -1.66 -5.92
CA TRP A 78 2.98 -2.81 -5.72
C TRP A 78 1.56 -2.45 -5.31
N HIS A 79 1.16 -1.18 -5.45
CA HIS A 79 -0.07 -0.66 -4.85
C HIS A 79 -1.35 -1.30 -5.40
N TYR A 80 -1.40 -1.65 -6.69
CA TYR A 80 -2.54 -2.39 -7.25
C TYR A 80 -2.71 -3.76 -6.58
N TRP A 81 -1.58 -4.46 -6.35
CA TRP A 81 -1.63 -5.79 -5.75
C TRP A 81 -2.14 -5.69 -4.31
N TYR A 82 -1.62 -4.73 -3.54
CA TYR A 82 -2.08 -4.48 -2.17
C TYR A 82 -3.56 -4.06 -2.13
N ALA A 83 -4.01 -3.21 -3.05
CA ALA A 83 -5.41 -2.76 -3.11
C ALA A 83 -6.37 -3.92 -3.37
N TYR A 84 -6.09 -4.74 -4.40
CA TYR A 84 -6.94 -5.89 -4.72
C TYR A 84 -6.89 -6.97 -3.64
N ASN A 85 -5.72 -7.24 -3.06
CA ASN A 85 -5.60 -8.24 -1.99
C ASN A 85 -6.34 -7.80 -0.73
N ALA A 86 -6.20 -6.52 -0.33
CA ALA A 86 -6.95 -5.97 0.80
C ALA A 86 -8.47 -6.02 0.55
N ASN A 87 -8.92 -5.74 -0.68
CA ASN A 87 -10.33 -5.80 -1.04
C ASN A 87 -10.87 -7.23 -1.04
N GLN A 88 -10.13 -8.19 -1.58
CA GLN A 88 -10.47 -9.61 -1.51
C GLN A 88 -10.68 -10.05 -0.05
N GLU A 89 -9.73 -9.74 0.84
CA GLU A 89 -9.88 -10.06 2.25
C GLU A 89 -11.09 -9.38 2.90
N SER A 90 -11.34 -8.11 2.56
CA SER A 90 -12.48 -7.37 3.09
C SER A 90 -13.81 -7.96 2.62
N LEU A 91 -13.91 -8.34 1.35
CA LEU A 91 -15.10 -8.99 0.79
C LEU A 91 -15.30 -10.38 1.40
N ILE A 92 -14.27 -11.21 1.49
CA ILE A 92 -14.36 -12.55 2.14
C ILE A 92 -14.86 -12.41 3.58
N LYS A 93 -14.38 -11.41 4.33
CA LYS A 93 -14.84 -11.13 5.70
C LYS A 93 -16.31 -10.70 5.76
N GLN A 94 -16.83 -10.05 4.71
CA GLN A 94 -18.20 -9.52 4.65
C GLN A 94 -19.22 -10.53 4.13
N VAL A 95 -18.91 -11.20 3.01
CA VAL A 95 -19.85 -12.11 2.31
C VAL A 95 -19.53 -13.60 2.51
N GLY A 96 -18.33 -13.93 2.99
CA GLY A 96 -17.83 -15.30 3.14
C GLY A 96 -17.12 -15.82 1.90
N GLU A 97 -16.14 -16.70 2.11
CA GLU A 97 -15.27 -17.28 1.08
C GLU A 97 -16.07 -17.93 -0.07
N LYS A 98 -17.09 -18.73 0.26
CA LYS A 98 -17.92 -19.40 -0.74
C LYS A 98 -18.59 -18.41 -1.70
N ARG A 99 -19.18 -17.32 -1.19
CA ARG A 99 -19.84 -16.31 -2.05
C ARG A 99 -18.81 -15.56 -2.89
N PHE A 100 -17.66 -15.23 -2.30
CA PHE A 100 -16.58 -14.56 -3.03
C PHE A 100 -16.08 -15.37 -4.23
N GLU A 101 -16.01 -16.70 -4.12
CA GLU A 101 -15.58 -17.58 -5.22
C GLU A 101 -16.66 -17.82 -6.29
N GLU A 102 -17.94 -17.78 -5.91
CA GLU A 102 -19.06 -18.14 -6.80
C GLU A 102 -19.67 -16.93 -7.53
N GLU A 103 -19.58 -15.72 -6.96
CA GLU A 103 -20.25 -14.53 -7.48
C GLU A 103 -19.32 -13.61 -8.28
N ASP A 104 -19.91 -12.87 -9.23
CA ASP A 104 -19.19 -11.87 -10.00
C ASP A 104 -18.68 -10.73 -9.12
N ILE A 105 -17.44 -10.30 -9.34
CA ILE A 105 -16.78 -9.31 -8.48
C ILE A 105 -17.46 -7.93 -8.52
N GLU A 106 -18.02 -7.53 -9.66
CA GLU A 106 -18.73 -6.25 -9.77
C GLU A 106 -20.05 -6.28 -9.01
N THR A 107 -20.71 -7.45 -8.97
CA THR A 107 -21.89 -7.68 -8.12
C THR A 107 -21.54 -7.50 -6.65
N LEU A 108 -20.45 -8.12 -6.19
CA LEU A 108 -19.99 -8.01 -4.79
C LEU A 108 -19.59 -6.57 -4.42
N TRP A 109 -18.89 -5.87 -5.32
CA TRP A 109 -18.55 -4.46 -5.12
C TRP A 109 -19.79 -3.58 -4.99
N ASN A 110 -20.81 -3.79 -5.83
CA ASN A 110 -22.05 -3.03 -5.77
C ASN A 110 -22.90 -3.33 -4.52
N GLU A 111 -22.95 -4.59 -4.09
CA GLU A 111 -23.67 -4.98 -2.87
C GLU A 111 -23.03 -4.37 -1.61
N THR A 112 -21.71 -4.43 -1.51
CA THR A 112 -20.96 -4.02 -0.31
C THR A 112 -20.59 -2.53 -0.31
N GLY A 113 -20.47 -1.90 -1.49
CA GLY A 113 -19.89 -0.57 -1.64
C GLY A 113 -18.38 -0.52 -1.35
N ASP A 114 -17.72 -1.68 -1.25
CA ASP A 114 -16.31 -1.80 -0.91
C ASP A 114 -15.48 -2.18 -2.13
N PHE A 115 -14.66 -1.24 -2.58
CA PHE A 115 -13.85 -1.32 -3.80
C PHE A 115 -12.36 -1.32 -3.43
N PRO A 116 -11.50 -1.91 -4.25
CA PRO A 116 -10.06 -1.72 -4.14
C PRO A 116 -9.71 -0.27 -4.43
N MET A 117 -8.76 0.29 -3.68
CA MET A 117 -8.25 1.64 -3.92
C MET A 117 -6.78 1.75 -3.56
N TYR A 118 -6.10 2.73 -4.15
CA TYR A 118 -4.78 3.14 -3.69
C TYR A 118 -4.72 4.63 -3.40
N VAL A 119 -3.80 5.01 -2.52
CA VAL A 119 -3.54 6.38 -2.12
C VAL A 119 -2.17 6.78 -2.61
N THR A 120 -2.06 7.88 -3.33
CA THR A 120 -0.80 8.49 -3.78
C THR A 120 -0.38 9.56 -2.77
N CYS A 121 0.84 9.44 -2.24
CA CYS A 121 1.36 10.31 -1.20
C CYS A 121 2.71 10.93 -1.61
N GLU A 122 2.94 12.20 -1.27
CA GLU A 122 4.24 12.85 -1.31
C GLU A 122 4.83 12.88 0.10
N VAL A 123 5.58 11.84 0.45
CA VAL A 123 6.01 11.63 1.82
C VAL A 123 7.41 12.18 2.03
N PRO A 124 7.65 12.99 3.09
CA PRO A 124 8.99 13.38 3.49
C PRO A 124 9.90 12.17 3.73
N VAL A 125 11.09 12.18 3.13
CA VAL A 125 12.03 11.05 3.26
C VAL A 125 12.42 10.78 4.72
N GLU A 126 12.43 11.79 5.57
CA GLU A 126 12.71 11.67 7.00
C GLU A 126 11.66 10.89 7.79
N PHE A 127 10.43 10.75 7.27
CA PHE A 127 9.41 9.92 7.91
C PHE A 127 9.67 8.44 7.68
N LEU A 128 10.52 8.10 6.71
CA LEU A 128 10.70 6.74 6.23
C LEU A 128 11.67 5.95 7.08
N THR A 129 11.37 4.66 7.23
CA THR A 129 12.15 3.69 7.97
C THR A 129 12.06 2.33 7.30
N LEU A 130 12.83 1.37 7.82
CA LEU A 130 12.96 0.05 7.24
C LEU A 130 11.65 -0.74 7.41
N ASP A 131 11.24 -1.38 6.31
CA ASP A 131 10.33 -2.53 6.33
C ASP A 131 11.11 -3.77 6.81
N GLU A 132 10.58 -4.50 7.79
CA GLU A 132 11.23 -5.70 8.31
C GLU A 132 11.40 -6.81 7.27
N ASP A 133 10.55 -6.86 6.25
CA ASP A 133 10.60 -7.87 5.18
C ASP A 133 11.71 -7.57 4.15
N VAL A 134 12.41 -6.44 4.30
CA VAL A 134 13.61 -6.11 3.52
C VAL A 134 14.69 -7.21 3.61
N VAL A 135 14.70 -7.99 4.69
CA VAL A 135 15.68 -9.08 4.91
C VAL A 135 15.58 -10.21 3.88
N TYR A 136 14.41 -10.41 3.28
CA TYR A 136 14.22 -11.47 2.29
C TYR A 136 14.75 -11.08 0.90
N GLN A 137 15.12 -9.82 0.71
CA GLN A 137 15.59 -9.30 -0.57
C GLN A 137 16.98 -9.83 -0.92
N ARG A 138 17.18 -10.20 -2.19
CA ARG A 138 18.43 -10.85 -2.64
C ARG A 138 19.70 -10.05 -2.34
N LYS A 139 19.67 -8.72 -2.52
CA LYS A 139 20.83 -7.84 -2.23
C LYS A 139 21.16 -7.86 -0.73
N ILE A 140 20.14 -7.79 0.11
CA ILE A 140 20.26 -7.80 1.57
C ILE A 140 20.75 -9.17 2.06
N ARG A 141 20.13 -10.26 1.58
CA ARG A 141 20.58 -11.64 1.85
C ARG A 141 22.03 -11.88 1.47
N LYS A 142 22.46 -11.35 0.32
CA LYS A 142 23.86 -11.40 -0.11
C LYS A 142 24.75 -10.60 0.85
N GLY A 143 24.32 -9.39 1.22
CA GLY A 143 25.04 -8.55 2.18
C GLY A 143 25.25 -9.21 3.54
N PHE A 144 24.25 -9.93 4.07
CA PHE A 144 24.40 -10.71 5.30
C PHE A 144 25.41 -11.85 5.15
N ARG A 145 25.32 -12.63 4.06
CA ARG A 145 26.19 -13.78 3.83
C ARG A 145 27.65 -13.36 3.64
N ASP A 146 27.84 -12.25 2.95
CA ASP A 146 29.16 -11.76 2.55
C ASP A 146 29.74 -10.79 3.63
N GLY A 147 28.97 -10.49 4.68
CA GLY A 147 29.40 -9.74 5.87
C GLY A 147 29.39 -8.21 5.73
N THR A 148 28.83 -7.67 4.64
CA THR A 148 28.74 -6.22 4.40
C THR A 148 27.54 -5.57 5.09
N ILE A 149 26.56 -6.36 5.52
CA ILE A 149 25.44 -5.92 6.35
C ILE A 149 25.50 -6.76 7.62
N THR A 150 25.63 -6.10 8.76
CA THR A 150 25.82 -6.74 10.07
C THR A 150 24.75 -6.34 11.08
N SER A 151 24.07 -5.22 10.82
CA SER A 151 23.02 -4.63 11.65
C SER A 151 21.98 -3.90 10.78
N PRO A 152 20.79 -3.57 11.33
CA PRO A 152 19.79 -2.77 10.64
C PRO A 152 20.31 -1.41 10.14
N ALA A 153 21.27 -0.80 10.85
CA ALA A 153 21.83 0.50 10.48
C ALA A 153 22.65 0.47 9.18
N ASP A 154 23.04 -0.72 8.71
CA ASP A 154 23.74 -0.92 7.45
C ASP A 154 22.77 -0.95 6.24
N ILE A 155 21.45 -0.96 6.49
CA ILE A 155 20.39 -0.96 5.47
C ILE A 155 19.87 0.46 5.32
N THR A 156 19.90 1.00 4.11
CA THR A 156 19.43 2.37 3.84
C THR A 156 17.98 2.38 3.33
N VAL A 157 17.32 3.53 3.46
CA VAL A 157 16.01 3.80 2.85
C VAL A 157 16.03 3.53 1.34
N ASP A 158 17.07 3.95 0.64
CA ASP A 158 17.21 3.71 -0.80
C ASP A 158 17.19 2.21 -1.15
N MET A 159 17.80 1.36 -0.31
CA MET A 159 17.79 -0.09 -0.53
C MET A 159 16.36 -0.66 -0.39
N CYS A 160 15.56 -0.14 0.55
CA CYS A 160 14.14 -0.49 0.67
C CYS A 160 13.34 -0.01 -0.55
N LEU A 161 13.53 1.24 -0.97
CA LEU A 161 12.84 1.85 -2.12
C LEU A 161 13.16 1.17 -3.46
N GLU A 162 14.43 0.83 -3.69
CA GLU A 162 14.87 0.05 -4.86
C GLU A 162 14.14 -1.29 -4.99
N GLN A 163 13.64 -1.80 -3.87
CA GLN A 163 12.98 -3.09 -3.81
C GLN A 163 11.46 -2.91 -3.79
N GLY A 164 10.97 -1.81 -3.23
CA GLY A 164 9.63 -1.31 -3.53
C GLY A 164 8.68 -1.30 -2.35
N THR A 165 9.11 -1.63 -1.14
CA THR A 165 8.32 -1.41 0.10
C THR A 165 9.14 -0.68 1.14
N ILE A 166 8.45 0.15 1.91
CA ILE A 166 9.03 0.94 2.98
C ILE A 166 7.98 1.20 4.06
N ALA A 167 8.43 1.51 5.27
CA ALA A 167 7.54 1.89 6.36
C ALA A 167 7.69 3.39 6.67
N SER A 168 6.64 3.97 7.25
CA SER A 168 6.67 5.29 7.86
C SER A 168 6.66 5.18 9.38
N LEU A 169 7.49 6.01 10.03
CA LEU A 169 7.58 6.16 11.48
C LEU A 169 6.29 6.74 12.07
N GLN A 170 5.55 7.52 11.28
CA GLN A 170 4.33 8.21 11.71
C GLN A 170 3.17 8.10 10.73
N THR A 171 2.01 8.59 11.16
CA THR A 171 0.83 8.79 10.33
C THR A 171 1.16 9.68 9.13
N ILE A 172 0.66 9.33 7.95
CA ILE A 172 0.73 10.19 6.77
C ILE A 172 -0.48 11.12 6.81
N SER A 173 -0.26 12.36 7.24
CA SER A 173 -1.28 13.43 7.30
C SER A 173 -1.91 13.67 5.92
N PRO A 174 -3.20 14.09 5.84
CA PRO A 174 -3.84 14.44 4.58
C PRO A 174 -3.12 15.48 3.74
N GLU A 175 -2.26 16.34 4.33
CA GLU A 175 -1.44 17.30 3.58
C GLU A 175 -0.42 16.63 2.64
N TYR A 176 -0.04 15.38 2.93
CA TYR A 176 0.89 14.60 2.13
C TYR A 176 0.16 13.65 1.17
N ILE A 177 -1.17 13.68 1.10
CA ILE A 177 -1.97 12.84 0.20
C ILE A 177 -2.38 13.67 -1.01
N ASN A 178 -1.92 13.27 -2.19
CA ASN A 178 -2.26 13.95 -3.44
C ASN A 178 -3.65 13.50 -3.94
N GLU A 179 -3.83 12.18 -4.02
CA GLU A 179 -4.94 11.57 -4.74
C GLU A 179 -5.28 10.20 -4.15
N ILE A 180 -6.56 9.86 -4.17
CA ILE A 180 -7.06 8.51 -3.93
C ILE A 180 -7.71 8.00 -5.21
N VAL A 181 -7.26 6.86 -5.70
CA VAL A 181 -7.80 6.23 -6.91
C VAL A 181 -8.58 4.99 -6.53
N ILE A 182 -9.88 5.00 -6.85
CA ILE A 182 -10.79 3.87 -6.65
C ILE A 182 -10.84 3.05 -7.93
N LEU A 183 -10.64 1.74 -7.80
CA LEU A 183 -10.53 0.79 -8.89
C LEU A 183 -11.82 -0.02 -9.03
N GLY A 184 -12.63 0.28 -10.05
CA GLY A 184 -13.92 -0.37 -10.30
C GLY A 184 -13.99 -1.07 -11.64
N ASN A 185 -12.86 -1.58 -12.15
CA ASN A 185 -12.82 -2.30 -13.42
C ASN A 185 -12.34 -3.75 -13.21
N ALA A 186 -13.24 -4.73 -13.39
CA ALA A 186 -12.92 -6.15 -13.20
C ALA A 186 -11.97 -6.68 -14.28
N GLU A 187 -12.09 -6.23 -15.52
CA GLU A 187 -11.15 -6.61 -16.59
C GLU A 187 -9.73 -6.12 -16.28
N TYR A 188 -9.59 -4.90 -15.76
CA TYR A 188 -8.31 -4.33 -15.35
C TYR A 188 -7.68 -5.12 -14.21
N LYS A 189 -8.49 -5.53 -13.22
CA LYS A 189 -8.04 -6.44 -12.15
C LYS A 189 -7.40 -7.69 -12.73
N ASN A 190 -8.11 -8.38 -13.63
CA ASN A 190 -7.62 -9.64 -14.21
C ASN A 190 -6.37 -9.39 -15.06
N TYR A 191 -6.37 -8.35 -15.89
CA TYR A 191 -5.21 -7.96 -16.68
C TYR A 191 -3.95 -7.70 -15.83
N LEU A 192 -4.11 -6.97 -14.72
CA LEU A 192 -3.00 -6.67 -13.81
C LEU A 192 -2.52 -7.91 -13.05
N LEU A 193 -3.44 -8.62 -12.39
CA LEU A 193 -3.08 -9.68 -11.44
C LEU A 193 -2.72 -11.01 -12.12
N GLU A 194 -3.28 -11.30 -13.29
CA GLU A 194 -2.93 -12.49 -14.09
C GLU A 194 -1.85 -12.20 -15.14
N GLY A 195 -1.56 -10.92 -15.40
CA GLY A 195 -0.55 -10.48 -16.36
C GLY A 195 0.87 -10.41 -15.78
N GLN A 196 1.73 -9.69 -16.51
CA GLN A 196 3.15 -9.53 -16.17
C GLN A 196 3.33 -8.87 -14.79
N TYR A 197 2.47 -7.91 -14.46
CA TYR A 197 2.53 -7.20 -13.17
C TYR A 197 2.31 -8.15 -11.98
N GLY A 198 1.25 -8.97 -12.01
CA GLY A 198 0.97 -9.94 -10.96
C GLY A 198 2.05 -11.02 -10.86
N ALA A 199 2.60 -11.48 -12.00
CA ALA A 199 3.73 -12.40 -12.03
C ALA A 199 4.99 -11.79 -11.39
N ASP A 200 5.31 -10.54 -11.73
CA ASP A 200 6.44 -9.79 -11.14
C ASP A 200 6.25 -9.58 -9.64
N ALA A 201 5.04 -9.20 -9.21
CA ALA A 201 4.69 -9.04 -7.81
C ALA A 201 4.88 -10.36 -7.05
N SER A 202 4.39 -11.49 -7.58
CA SER A 202 4.57 -12.82 -6.98
C SER A 202 6.05 -13.22 -6.85
N ASN A 203 6.85 -12.96 -7.88
CA ASN A 203 8.30 -13.16 -7.84
C ASN A 203 8.96 -12.26 -6.79
N TRP A 204 8.49 -11.02 -6.65
CA TRP A 204 8.97 -10.08 -5.65
C TRP A 204 8.65 -10.56 -4.22
N PHE A 205 7.41 -10.94 -3.94
CA PHE A 205 6.98 -11.44 -2.63
C PHE A 205 7.70 -12.74 -2.22
N SER A 206 8.13 -13.55 -3.19
CA SER A 206 8.96 -14.74 -2.93
C SER A 206 10.46 -14.44 -2.77
N GLY A 207 10.87 -13.17 -2.85
CA GLY A 207 12.26 -12.72 -2.71
C GLY A 207 13.15 -13.02 -3.92
N LEU A 208 12.54 -13.36 -5.07
CA LEU A 208 13.23 -13.73 -6.31
C LEU A 208 13.24 -12.61 -7.36
N GLY A 209 12.26 -11.70 -7.30
CA GLY A 209 12.10 -10.59 -8.23
C GLY A 209 12.94 -9.37 -7.84
N ILE A 210 13.29 -8.55 -8.84
CA ILE A 210 13.79 -7.17 -8.64
C ILE A 210 12.72 -6.12 -8.97
N GLY A 211 11.49 -6.58 -9.26
CA GLY A 211 10.32 -5.76 -9.59
C GLY A 211 10.53 -4.95 -10.86
N HIS A 212 10.47 -5.61 -12.02
CA HIS A 212 10.83 -5.04 -13.32
C HIS A 212 9.74 -4.22 -14.00
N SER A 213 8.49 -4.33 -13.54
CA SER A 213 7.36 -3.60 -14.12
C SER A 213 7.59 -2.09 -14.02
N ASP A 214 7.61 -1.42 -15.17
CA ASP A 214 7.72 0.05 -15.24
C ASP A 214 6.38 0.67 -14.84
N LEU A 215 6.39 1.41 -13.73
CA LEU A 215 5.23 2.11 -13.19
C LEU A 215 4.56 3.01 -14.25
N TRP A 216 5.34 3.59 -15.16
CA TRP A 216 4.82 4.42 -16.23
C TRP A 216 3.96 3.65 -17.22
N GLU A 217 4.31 2.41 -17.54
CA GLU A 217 3.51 1.58 -18.46
C GLU A 217 2.16 1.26 -17.85
N LEU A 218 2.11 0.97 -16.54
CA LEU A 218 0.88 0.67 -15.81
C LEU A 218 -0.04 1.89 -15.72
N ILE A 219 0.50 3.06 -15.38
CA ILE A 219 -0.24 4.32 -15.33
C ILE A 219 -0.80 4.67 -16.72
N MET A 220 -0.01 4.49 -17.77
CA MET A 220 -0.45 4.72 -19.15
C MET A 220 -1.58 3.77 -19.55
N LEU A 221 -1.50 2.49 -19.18
CA LEU A 221 -2.55 1.49 -19.40
C LEU A 221 -3.84 1.86 -18.67
N GLU A 222 -3.76 2.27 -17.40
CA GLU A 222 -4.90 2.73 -16.61
C GLU A 222 -5.65 3.88 -17.32
N HIS A 223 -4.91 4.92 -17.72
CA HIS A 223 -5.48 6.11 -18.34
C HIS A 223 -6.05 5.87 -19.75
N SER A 224 -5.45 4.96 -20.53
CA SER A 224 -5.82 4.75 -21.94
C SER A 224 -6.94 3.73 -22.12
N HIS A 225 -6.99 2.68 -21.30
CA HIS A 225 -7.88 1.54 -21.53
C HIS A 225 -9.00 1.39 -20.49
N PHE A 226 -8.80 1.85 -19.24
CA PHE A 226 -9.70 1.51 -18.14
C PHE A 226 -10.34 2.71 -17.42
N LYS A 227 -10.16 3.92 -17.98
CA LYS A 227 -10.63 5.21 -17.43
C LYS A 227 -12.11 5.25 -17.01
N LYS A 228 -12.99 4.47 -17.63
CA LYS A 228 -14.43 4.47 -17.28
C LYS A 228 -14.74 3.75 -15.97
N GLY A 229 -13.90 2.80 -15.54
CA GLY A 229 -14.14 2.04 -14.30
C GLY A 229 -13.39 2.56 -13.08
N ASN A 230 -12.45 3.49 -13.26
CA ASN A 230 -11.64 4.03 -12.17
C ASN A 230 -12.00 5.49 -11.90
N GLN A 231 -11.94 5.90 -10.64
CA GLN A 231 -12.25 7.26 -10.23
C GLN A 231 -11.15 7.82 -9.32
N ALA A 232 -10.58 8.93 -9.76
CA ALA A 232 -9.67 9.76 -8.99
C ALA A 232 -10.44 10.70 -8.05
N LEU A 233 -9.95 10.82 -6.82
CA LEU A 233 -10.42 11.77 -5.82
C LEU A 233 -9.23 12.61 -5.35
N GLU A 234 -9.30 13.92 -5.58
CA GLU A 234 -8.38 14.88 -4.95
C GLU A 234 -8.68 14.96 -3.44
N VAL A 235 -7.61 14.98 -2.64
CA VAL A 235 -7.68 15.17 -1.19
C VAL A 235 -7.31 16.61 -0.87
N GLU A 236 -8.16 17.29 -0.11
CA GLU A 236 -7.97 18.69 0.26
C GLU A 236 -7.36 18.81 1.67
N TYR A 237 -6.46 19.78 1.84
CA TYR A 237 -6.00 20.24 3.15
C TYR A 237 -6.50 21.67 3.40
N PRO A 238 -7.04 22.00 4.59
CA PRO A 238 -7.15 21.14 5.77
C PRO A 238 -8.29 20.09 5.65
N PRO A 239 -8.25 19.00 6.45
CA PRO A 239 -9.09 17.82 6.24
C PRO A 239 -10.60 18.07 6.33
N GLU A 240 -11.04 19.16 6.97
CA GLU A 240 -12.45 19.52 7.10
C GLU A 240 -13.10 19.86 5.76
N ASN A 241 -12.30 20.15 4.74
CA ASN A 241 -12.78 20.41 3.38
C ASN A 241 -13.18 19.12 2.65
N ASN A 242 -12.68 17.96 3.08
CA ASN A 242 -13.02 16.68 2.47
C ASN A 242 -14.45 16.27 2.84
N LYS A 243 -15.35 16.31 1.85
CA LYS A 243 -16.74 15.85 2.03
C LYS A 243 -16.79 14.33 2.21
N PRO A 244 -17.51 13.81 3.22
CA PRO A 244 -17.68 12.37 3.39
C PRO A 244 -18.30 11.72 2.17
N ILE A 245 -17.83 10.53 1.82
CA ILE A 245 -18.43 9.67 0.81
C ILE A 245 -19.54 8.84 1.47
N LYS A 246 -20.76 8.93 0.93
CA LYS A 246 -21.93 8.20 1.41
C LYS A 246 -22.12 6.86 0.70
N LYS A 247 -21.82 6.81 -0.60
CA LYS A 247 -22.00 5.60 -1.41
C LYS A 247 -21.05 5.60 -2.60
N ILE A 248 -20.56 4.41 -2.94
CA ILE A 248 -19.80 4.11 -4.14
C ILE A 248 -20.50 2.94 -4.84
N GLN A 249 -20.70 3.01 -6.15
CA GLN A 249 -21.33 1.96 -6.94
C GLN A 249 -20.84 2.02 -8.40
N LEU A 250 -20.89 0.91 -9.10
CA LEU A 250 -20.75 0.81 -10.55
C LEU A 250 -22.10 0.97 -11.24
N GLU A 251 -22.13 1.85 -12.23
CA GLU A 251 -23.24 2.09 -13.14
C GLU A 251 -22.77 1.82 -14.58
N ASP A 252 -23.71 1.71 -15.54
CA ASP A 252 -23.39 1.51 -16.97
C ASP A 252 -22.41 2.56 -17.52
N SER A 253 -22.39 3.76 -16.91
CA SER A 253 -21.53 4.87 -17.29
C SER A 253 -20.15 4.86 -16.63
N GLY A 254 -19.94 4.00 -15.62
CA GLY A 254 -18.71 3.91 -14.84
C GLY A 254 -18.94 3.94 -13.33
N LEU A 255 -17.86 4.19 -12.58
CA LEU A 255 -17.91 4.32 -11.13
C LEU A 255 -18.60 5.64 -10.72
N SER A 256 -19.55 5.55 -9.78
CA SER A 256 -20.36 6.64 -9.27
C SER A 256 -20.09 6.85 -7.78
N ILE A 257 -19.81 8.10 -7.39
CA ILE A 257 -19.49 8.49 -6.01
C ILE A 257 -20.48 9.54 -5.53
N ILE A 258 -21.17 9.24 -4.43
CA ILE A 258 -22.17 10.11 -3.82
C ILE A 258 -21.61 10.68 -2.52
N ARG A 259 -21.50 12.02 -2.45
CA ARG A 259 -21.06 12.80 -1.27
C ARG A 259 -22.23 13.32 -0.43
#